data_AF-A0A5J6YVJ7-F1
#
_entry.id   AF-A0A5J6YVJ7-F1
#
_cell.length_a   1.000
_cell.length_b   1.000
_cell.length_c   1.000
_cell.angle_alpha   90.00
_cell.angle_beta   90.00
_cell.angle_gamma   90.00
#
_symmetry.space_group_name_H-M   'P 1'
#
loop_
_entity.id
_entity.type
_entity.pdbx_description
1 polymer ?
#
loop_
_entity_poly.entity_id
_entity_poly.type
_entity_poly.pdbx_seq_one_letter_code
_entity_poly.pdbx_strand_id
1 'polypeptide(L)'
;MRFSLQLALILPLLLSACKSEPDQGQLDASAKIFLDSGGTALLNTASHNYGLPCLDSLELDGTRLSSGILFGNRSALVDFIERHRLAKTTHERLPDGADHVILTPVVPYEANWQAGSAGSSNFCLGFDLLKAEAVPDAKTITAGASEPYIIQGSEAIATRLTFKVTGIPGGDFLDDLKRRPNLLTRGAMRPSDYDKEITLVATLPLKPSSFIPPIIQTK
;
A
#
# COMPACT_ATOMS: atom_id res chain seq x y z
N MET A 1 12.83 79.50 -18.47
CA MET A 1 11.89 78.62 -17.73
C MET A 1 11.31 77.60 -18.70
N ARG A 2 11.79 76.36 -18.65
CA ARG A 2 11.15 75.20 -19.27
C ARG A 2 11.32 74.03 -18.31
N PHE A 3 10.21 73.67 -17.65
CA PHE A 3 10.04 72.45 -16.87
C PHE A 3 9.81 71.29 -17.84
N SER A 4 10.48 70.17 -17.66
CA SER A 4 10.05 68.88 -18.23
C SER A 4 10.53 67.72 -17.37
N LEU A 5 9.62 67.33 -16.48
CA LEU A 5 9.27 66.00 -16.02
C LEU A 5 10.38 64.92 -16.02
N GLN A 6 10.88 64.63 -14.82
CA GLN A 6 11.56 63.36 -14.51
C GLN A 6 10.53 62.23 -14.58
N LEU A 7 10.66 61.35 -15.57
CA LEU A 7 9.92 60.09 -15.63
C LEU A 7 10.59 59.11 -14.67
N ALA A 8 10.06 58.98 -13.46
CA ALA A 8 10.45 57.94 -12.52
C ALA A 8 9.94 56.59 -13.07
N LEU A 9 10.83 55.79 -13.65
CA LEU A 9 10.57 54.38 -13.93
C LEU A 9 10.43 53.64 -12.60
N ILE A 10 9.20 53.36 -12.21
CA ILE A 10 8.88 52.39 -11.16
C ILE A 10 9.02 51.01 -11.81
N LEU A 11 10.16 50.36 -11.60
CA LEU A 11 10.33 48.93 -11.84
C LEU A 11 9.45 48.18 -10.82
N PRO A 12 8.47 47.36 -11.23
CA PRO A 12 7.93 46.37 -10.32
C PRO A 12 9.01 45.30 -10.16
N LEU A 13 9.65 45.28 -8.99
CA LEU A 13 10.39 44.12 -8.49
C LEU A 13 9.39 42.96 -8.40
N LEU A 14 9.31 42.16 -9.47
CA LEU A 14 8.76 40.81 -9.43
C LEU A 14 9.72 39.99 -8.58
N LEU A 15 9.58 40.10 -7.26
CA LEU A 15 10.02 39.08 -6.32
C LEU A 15 9.18 37.84 -6.64
N SER A 16 9.61 37.06 -7.62
CA SER A 16 9.34 35.63 -7.63
C SER A 16 9.94 35.12 -6.33
N ALA A 17 9.12 35.06 -5.29
CA ALA A 17 9.43 34.28 -4.12
C ALA A 17 9.72 32.87 -4.65
N CYS A 18 11.01 32.52 -4.70
CA CYS A 18 11.44 31.15 -4.93
C CYS A 18 10.85 30.35 -3.76
N LYS A 19 9.61 29.90 -3.89
CA LYS A 19 9.13 28.76 -3.13
C LYS A 19 10.05 27.64 -3.57
N SER A 20 11.03 27.34 -2.73
CA SER A 20 11.81 26.12 -2.86
C SER A 20 10.81 24.98 -2.90
N GLU A 21 10.65 24.39 -4.09
CA GLU A 21 9.84 23.18 -4.25
C GLU A 21 10.38 22.11 -3.30
N PRO A 22 9.53 21.23 -2.77
CA PRO A 22 9.96 20.07 -2.01
C PRO A 22 11.05 19.31 -2.77
N ASP A 23 12.03 18.78 -2.05
CA ASP A 23 13.00 17.87 -2.65
C ASP A 23 12.27 16.65 -3.21
N GLN A 24 12.27 16.51 -4.53
CA GLN A 24 11.51 15.47 -5.23
C GLN A 24 11.99 14.07 -4.84
N GLY A 25 13.30 13.87 -4.61
CA GLY A 25 13.83 12.59 -4.20
C GLY A 25 13.37 12.17 -2.80
N GLN A 26 13.28 13.14 -1.88
CA GLN A 26 12.69 12.92 -0.56
C GLN A 26 11.20 12.64 -0.64
N LEU A 27 10.48 13.33 -1.52
CA LEU A 27 9.04 13.14 -1.70
C LEU A 27 8.72 11.75 -2.29
N ASP A 28 9.50 11.30 -3.28
CA ASP A 28 9.39 9.95 -3.86
C ASP A 28 9.69 8.87 -2.82
N ALA A 29 10.72 9.07 -2.00
CA ALA A 29 11.04 8.15 -0.92
C ALA A 29 9.93 8.09 0.15
N SER A 30 9.38 9.24 0.54
CA SER A 30 8.23 9.30 1.46
C SER A 30 6.99 8.62 0.88
N ALA A 31 6.72 8.84 -0.40
CA ALA A 31 5.63 8.19 -1.13
C ALA A 31 5.78 6.67 -1.14
N LYS A 32 6.99 6.18 -1.41
CA LYS A 32 7.29 4.75 -1.39
C LYS A 32 7.07 4.13 -0.01
N ILE A 33 7.57 4.77 1.06
CA ILE A 33 7.33 4.30 2.44
C ILE A 33 5.83 4.26 2.75
N PHE A 34 5.07 5.28 2.34
CA PHE A 34 3.63 5.33 2.54
C PHE A 34 2.91 4.17 1.83
N LEU A 35 3.28 3.86 0.58
CA LEU A 35 2.72 2.72 -0.15
C LEU A 35 3.11 1.37 0.47
N ASP A 36 4.40 1.17 0.75
CA ASP A 36 4.95 -0.10 1.25
C ASP A 36 4.43 -0.45 2.66
N SER A 37 4.09 0.57 3.46
CA SER A 37 3.49 0.40 4.80
C SER A 37 1.96 0.22 4.78
N GLY A 38 1.33 0.21 3.60
CA GLY A 38 -0.13 0.11 3.46
C GLY A 38 -0.88 1.39 3.83
N GLY A 39 -0.21 2.55 3.84
CA GLY A 39 -0.78 3.85 4.19
C GLY A 39 -1.99 4.26 3.34
N THR A 40 -2.10 3.72 2.13
CA THR A 40 -3.28 3.91 1.25
C THR A 40 -4.59 3.45 1.88
N ALA A 41 -4.57 2.52 2.84
CA ALA A 41 -5.76 2.10 3.58
C ALA A 41 -6.39 3.26 4.38
N LEU A 42 -5.62 4.29 4.75
CA LEU A 42 -6.11 5.50 5.42
C LEU A 42 -6.98 6.37 4.50
N LEU A 43 -6.89 6.14 3.18
CA LEU A 43 -7.63 6.89 2.16
C LEU A 43 -8.85 6.12 1.63
N ASN A 44 -9.20 5.00 2.31
CA ASN A 44 -10.41 4.25 2.00
C ASN A 44 -11.64 5.17 2.07
N THR A 45 -12.57 4.95 1.15
CA THR A 45 -13.86 5.62 1.12
C THR A 45 -14.97 4.58 1.27
N ALA A 46 -16.21 5.03 1.46
CA ALA A 46 -17.35 4.11 1.50
C ALA A 46 -17.51 3.28 0.20
N SER A 47 -17.00 3.77 -0.93
CA SER A 47 -17.14 3.13 -2.25
C SER A 47 -15.86 2.42 -2.75
N HIS A 48 -14.68 2.79 -2.23
CA HIS A 48 -13.39 2.29 -2.71
C HIS A 48 -12.44 1.97 -1.56
N ASN A 49 -11.84 0.78 -1.63
CA ASN A 49 -10.78 0.34 -0.73
C ASN A 49 -9.45 0.40 -1.47
N TYR A 50 -8.44 0.97 -0.83
CA TYR A 50 -7.07 1.07 -1.31
C TYR A 50 -6.08 0.34 -0.39
N GLY A 51 -6.56 -0.49 0.53
CA GLY A 51 -5.71 -1.30 1.38
C GLY A 51 -4.84 -2.27 0.57
N LEU A 52 -3.71 -2.67 1.15
CA LEU A 52 -2.76 -3.56 0.50
C LEU A 52 -3.48 -4.83 0.01
N PRO A 53 -3.28 -5.26 -1.25
CA PRO A 53 -4.01 -6.40 -1.78
C PRO A 53 -3.39 -7.70 -1.27
N CYS A 54 -3.92 -8.20 -0.16
CA CYS A 54 -3.47 -9.43 0.48
C CYS A 54 -4.57 -10.50 0.47
N LEU A 55 -4.18 -11.74 0.21
CA LEU A 55 -5.01 -12.91 0.52
C LEU A 55 -5.19 -13.03 2.03
N ASP A 56 -6.30 -13.63 2.46
CA ASP A 56 -6.61 -13.90 3.87
C ASP A 56 -5.52 -14.78 4.52
N SER A 57 -5.46 -14.80 5.85
CA SER A 57 -4.31 -15.37 6.54
C SER A 57 -4.36 -16.90 6.64
N LEU A 58 -3.19 -17.52 6.55
CA LEU A 58 -2.95 -18.95 6.75
C LEU A 58 -1.75 -19.18 7.66
N GLU A 59 -1.71 -20.33 8.33
CA GLU A 59 -0.55 -20.79 9.09
C GLU A 59 0.35 -21.58 8.13
N LEU A 60 1.54 -21.07 7.83
CA LEU A 60 2.43 -21.69 6.82
C LEU A 60 3.00 -23.03 7.30
N ASP A 61 3.28 -23.12 8.59
CA ASP A 61 3.80 -24.31 9.26
C ASP A 61 2.72 -25.36 9.57
N GLY A 62 1.44 -25.01 9.42
CA GLY A 62 0.36 -25.96 9.70
C GLY A 62 -1.05 -25.42 9.54
N THR A 63 -1.50 -25.23 8.31
CA THR A 63 -2.91 -24.89 8.06
C THR A 63 -3.78 -26.13 8.20
N ARG A 64 -4.59 -26.16 9.26
CA ARG A 64 -5.61 -27.21 9.44
C ARG A 64 -6.88 -26.90 8.65
N LEU A 65 -7.21 -27.80 7.72
CA LEU A 65 -8.44 -27.81 6.95
C LEU A 65 -9.42 -28.80 7.59
N SER A 66 -10.55 -28.31 8.10
CA SER A 66 -11.60 -29.18 8.63
C SER A 66 -12.68 -29.42 7.57
N SER A 67 -13.30 -30.59 7.60
CA SER A 67 -14.41 -30.98 6.72
C SER A 67 -15.75 -30.30 7.06
N GLY A 68 -15.74 -29.29 7.93
CA GLY A 68 -16.93 -28.56 8.37
C GLY A 68 -17.24 -27.35 7.49
N ILE A 69 -18.52 -27.15 7.17
CA ILE A 69 -19.09 -26.06 6.34
C ILE A 69 -18.69 -24.65 6.86
N LEU A 70 -18.24 -24.54 8.11
CA LEU A 70 -17.85 -23.28 8.77
C LEU A 70 -16.45 -22.77 8.38
N PHE A 71 -15.62 -23.56 7.69
CA PHE A 71 -14.20 -23.22 7.40
C PHE A 71 -13.86 -23.15 5.90
N GLY A 72 -14.87 -23.12 5.03
CA GLY A 72 -14.69 -23.21 3.57
C GLY A 72 -13.73 -22.18 2.94
N ASN A 73 -13.47 -21.05 3.62
CA ASN A 73 -12.52 -20.05 3.11
C ASN A 73 -11.06 -20.55 3.11
N ARG A 74 -10.65 -21.35 4.12
CA ARG A 74 -9.26 -21.85 4.21
C ARG A 74 -8.96 -22.88 3.13
N SER A 75 -9.87 -23.83 2.89
CA SER A 75 -9.71 -24.80 1.80
C SER A 75 -9.68 -24.11 0.44
N ALA A 76 -10.63 -23.20 0.18
CA ALA A 76 -10.66 -22.44 -1.07
C ALA A 76 -9.40 -21.58 -1.29
N LEU A 77 -8.80 -21.09 -0.21
CA LEU A 77 -7.56 -20.32 -0.23
C LEU A 77 -6.35 -21.21 -0.51
N VAL A 78 -6.24 -22.38 0.14
CA VAL A 78 -5.19 -23.37 -0.17
C VAL A 78 -5.29 -23.79 -1.64
N ASP A 79 -6.48 -24.15 -2.12
CA ASP A 79 -6.70 -24.51 -3.53
C ASP A 79 -6.29 -23.38 -4.49
N PHE A 80 -6.54 -22.12 -4.11
CA PHE A 80 -6.13 -20.95 -4.88
C PHE A 80 -4.59 -20.81 -4.92
N ILE A 81 -3.93 -20.97 -3.78
CA ILE A 81 -2.47 -20.92 -3.65
C ILE A 81 -1.80 -22.00 -4.50
N GLU A 82 -2.33 -23.23 -4.47
CA GLU A 82 -1.81 -24.36 -5.26
C GLU A 82 -1.97 -24.14 -6.75
N ARG A 83 -3.18 -23.74 -7.18
CA ARG A 83 -3.49 -23.47 -8.59
C ARG A 83 -2.53 -22.45 -9.18
N HIS A 84 -2.27 -21.37 -8.43
CA HIS A 84 -1.42 -20.26 -8.87
C HIS A 84 0.05 -20.41 -8.46
N ARG A 85 0.41 -21.55 -7.83
CA ARG A 85 1.78 -21.91 -7.42
C ARG A 85 2.45 -20.82 -6.59
N LEU A 86 1.71 -20.23 -5.65
CA LEU A 86 2.23 -19.19 -4.74
C LEU A 86 3.07 -19.77 -3.61
N ALA A 87 2.87 -21.06 -3.32
CA ALA A 87 3.64 -21.88 -2.41
C ALA A 87 3.62 -23.34 -2.88
N LYS A 88 4.59 -24.15 -2.43
CA LYS A 88 4.50 -25.61 -2.42
C LYS A 88 3.67 -26.04 -1.23
N THR A 89 2.75 -26.98 -1.43
CA THR A 89 1.93 -27.55 -0.37
C THR A 89 2.33 -28.98 -0.09
N THR A 90 2.26 -29.38 1.18
CA THR A 90 2.39 -30.78 1.63
C THR A 90 1.20 -31.10 2.52
N HIS A 91 0.48 -32.15 2.16
CA HIS A 91 -0.75 -32.57 2.84
C HIS A 91 -0.47 -33.79 3.72
N GLU A 92 -0.90 -33.70 4.97
CA GLU A 92 -0.87 -34.80 5.93
C GLU A 92 -2.28 -35.02 6.49
N ARG A 93 -2.77 -36.26 6.39
CA ARG A 93 -4.06 -36.61 6.97
C ARG A 93 -3.91 -36.87 8.46
N LEU A 94 -4.56 -36.05 9.28
CA LEU A 94 -4.54 -36.22 10.74
C LEU A 94 -5.44 -37.40 11.19
N PRO A 95 -5.17 -37.98 12.38
CA PRO A 95 -5.96 -39.11 12.91
C PRO A 95 -7.45 -38.83 13.08
N ASP A 96 -7.83 -37.56 13.25
CA ASP A 96 -9.23 -37.11 13.35
C ASP A 96 -9.90 -36.86 11.99
N GLY A 97 -9.19 -37.12 10.89
CA GLY A 97 -9.69 -36.89 9.54
C GLY A 97 -9.71 -35.41 9.13
N ALA A 98 -9.00 -34.52 9.82
CA ALA A 98 -8.64 -33.23 9.25
C ALA A 98 -7.47 -33.36 8.28
N ASP A 99 -7.40 -32.45 7.30
CA ASP A 99 -6.23 -32.33 6.45
C ASP A 99 -5.32 -31.22 6.98
N HIS A 100 -4.04 -31.52 7.13
CA HIS A 100 -3.03 -30.60 7.63
C HIS A 100 -2.10 -30.23 6.49
N VAL A 101 -2.05 -28.94 6.17
CA VAL A 101 -1.33 -28.43 5.00
C VAL A 101 -0.19 -27.54 5.43
N ILE A 102 1.02 -27.94 5.06
CA ILE A 102 2.23 -27.12 5.22
C ILE A 102 2.47 -26.38 3.91
N LEU A 103 2.61 -25.06 3.96
CA LEU A 103 2.86 -24.20 2.82
C LEU A 103 4.29 -23.65 2.87
N THR A 104 5.08 -23.94 1.85
CA THR A 104 6.43 -23.40 1.69
C THR A 104 6.44 -22.37 0.56
N PRO A 105 6.68 -21.08 0.84
CA PRO A 105 6.86 -20.05 -0.20
C PRO A 105 7.85 -20.46 -1.29
N VAL A 106 7.61 -20.02 -2.52
CA VAL A 106 8.43 -20.39 -3.69
C VAL A 106 8.77 -19.21 -4.57
N VAL A 107 9.89 -19.33 -5.31
CA VAL A 107 10.32 -18.37 -6.34
C VAL A 107 9.22 -18.18 -7.40
N PRO A 108 8.92 -16.93 -7.80
CA PRO A 108 9.53 -15.66 -7.37
C PRO A 108 8.79 -14.95 -6.21
N TYR A 109 7.88 -15.63 -5.52
CA TYR A 109 6.91 -15.00 -4.64
C TYR A 109 7.25 -15.08 -3.15
N GLU A 110 8.46 -15.46 -2.75
CA GLU A 110 8.81 -15.56 -1.33
C GLU A 110 8.63 -14.23 -0.60
N ALA A 111 9.01 -13.13 -1.25
CA ALA A 111 8.88 -11.78 -0.69
C ALA A 111 7.42 -11.30 -0.58
N ASN A 112 6.48 -11.96 -1.25
CA ASN A 112 5.06 -11.64 -1.15
C ASN A 112 4.42 -12.21 0.13
N TRP A 113 5.05 -13.18 0.78
CA TRP A 113 4.56 -13.72 2.04
C TRP A 113 4.98 -12.84 3.21
N GLN A 114 4.01 -12.13 3.79
CA GLN A 114 4.21 -11.25 4.93
C GLN A 114 3.75 -11.95 6.20
N ALA A 115 4.58 -11.90 7.23
CA ALA A 115 4.23 -12.41 8.55
C ALA A 115 3.06 -11.59 9.14
N GLY A 116 2.00 -12.29 9.50
CA GLY A 116 0.84 -11.75 10.20
C GLY A 116 0.95 -11.96 11.72
N SER A 117 -0.17 -11.78 12.41
CA SER A 117 -0.27 -12.04 13.85
C SER A 117 -0.37 -13.53 14.16
N ALA A 118 0.07 -13.92 15.35
CA ALA A 118 -0.10 -15.28 15.91
C ALA A 118 0.40 -16.42 14.99
N GLY A 119 1.52 -16.23 14.30
CA GLY A 119 2.12 -17.25 13.42
C GLY A 119 1.46 -17.38 12.04
N SER A 120 0.40 -16.63 11.78
CA SER A 120 -0.21 -16.59 10.45
C SER A 120 0.64 -15.76 9.47
N SER A 121 0.43 -15.97 8.18
CA SER A 121 1.03 -15.20 7.10
C SER A 121 -0.01 -14.89 6.02
N ASN A 122 0.20 -13.79 5.32
CA ASN A 122 -0.63 -13.34 4.20
C ASN A 122 0.22 -13.25 2.95
N PHE A 123 -0.32 -13.70 1.81
CA PHE A 123 0.28 -13.40 0.51
C PHE A 123 -0.20 -12.02 0.06
N CYS A 124 0.71 -11.06 -0.06
CA CYS A 124 0.41 -9.67 -0.40
C CYS A 124 1.06 -9.27 -1.72
N LEU A 125 0.28 -8.60 -2.56
CA LEU A 125 0.78 -7.88 -3.72
C LEU A 125 1.36 -6.53 -3.30
N GLY A 126 2.30 -6.02 -4.08
CA GLY A 126 2.92 -4.73 -3.84
C GLY A 126 2.22 -3.59 -4.57
N PHE A 127 2.71 -2.37 -4.33
CA PHE A 127 2.43 -1.22 -5.19
C PHE A 127 3.73 -0.71 -5.81
N ASP A 128 3.69 -0.41 -7.10
CA ASP A 128 4.75 0.35 -7.77
C ASP A 128 4.35 1.83 -7.79
N LEU A 129 5.19 2.67 -7.19
CA LEU A 129 5.07 4.12 -7.33
C LEU A 129 5.43 4.50 -8.78
N LEU A 130 4.50 5.15 -9.46
CA LEU A 130 4.73 5.69 -10.80
C LEU A 130 5.11 7.17 -10.73
N LYS A 131 4.50 7.92 -9.81
CA LYS A 131 4.73 9.36 -9.66
C LYS A 131 4.32 9.86 -8.27
N ALA A 132 5.12 10.74 -7.68
CA ALA A 132 4.71 11.56 -6.53
C ALA A 132 4.94 13.03 -6.87
N GLU A 133 3.97 13.90 -6.60
CA GLU A 133 4.11 15.34 -6.85
C GLU A 133 3.39 16.13 -5.77
N ALA A 134 4.00 17.21 -5.29
CA ALA A 134 3.29 18.15 -4.44
C ALA A 134 2.03 18.66 -5.17
N VAL A 135 0.90 18.68 -4.47
CA VAL A 135 -0.32 19.26 -5.03
C VAL A 135 -0.05 20.74 -5.33
N PRO A 136 -0.44 21.25 -6.51
CA PRO A 136 -0.24 22.66 -6.84
C PRO A 136 -0.78 23.59 -5.75
N ASP A 137 0.01 24.60 -5.40
CA ASP A 137 -0.29 25.58 -4.35
C ASP A 137 -0.48 25.03 -2.93
N ALA A 138 -0.24 23.74 -2.70
CA ALA A 138 -0.24 23.17 -1.36
C ALA A 138 0.78 23.90 -0.47
N LYS A 139 0.34 24.26 0.73
CA LYS A 139 1.22 24.81 1.76
C LYS A 139 1.76 23.67 2.61
N THR A 140 3.02 23.76 2.99
CA THR A 140 3.57 22.92 4.05
C THR A 140 2.77 23.11 5.33
N ILE A 141 2.45 22.01 5.98
CA ILE A 141 1.82 21.98 7.29
C ILE A 141 2.76 21.35 8.30
N THR A 142 2.44 21.51 9.58
CA THR A 142 3.04 20.73 10.66
C THR A 142 2.11 19.57 10.98
N ALA A 143 2.60 18.34 10.84
CA ALA A 143 1.83 17.13 11.10
C ALA A 143 1.35 17.06 12.55
N GLY A 144 0.08 16.70 12.72
CA GLY A 144 -0.58 16.60 14.02
C GLY A 144 -1.32 15.28 14.20
N ALA A 145 -2.39 15.29 14.98
CA ALA A 145 -3.17 14.08 15.27
C ALA A 145 -3.89 13.50 14.03
N SER A 146 -4.11 14.32 13.00
CA SER A 146 -4.76 13.93 11.75
C SER A 146 -3.85 13.09 10.83
N GLU A 147 -2.54 13.12 11.06
CA GLU A 147 -1.53 12.37 10.30
C GLU A 147 -0.85 11.34 11.22
N PRO A 148 -1.57 10.30 11.68
CA PRO A 148 -1.10 9.40 12.73
C PRO A 148 0.11 8.53 12.33
N TYR A 149 0.54 8.59 11.07
CA TYR A 149 1.68 7.89 10.50
C TYR A 149 2.93 8.78 10.35
N ILE A 150 2.81 10.07 10.68
CA ILE A 150 3.91 11.05 10.65
C ILE A 150 4.27 11.43 12.08
N ILE A 151 5.57 11.56 12.37
CA ILE A 151 6.06 12.08 13.65
C ILE A 151 5.51 13.50 13.85
N GLN A 152 4.74 13.68 14.93
CA GLN A 152 4.13 14.96 15.27
C GLN A 152 5.17 16.08 15.31
N GLY A 153 4.81 17.25 14.78
CA GLY A 153 5.74 18.37 14.64
C GLY A 153 6.59 18.36 13.37
N SER A 154 6.56 17.28 12.57
CA SER A 154 7.27 17.22 11.29
C SER A 154 6.56 18.03 10.22
N GLU A 155 7.33 18.59 9.29
CA GLU A 155 6.79 19.23 8.10
C GLU A 155 6.25 18.20 7.11
N ALA A 156 5.05 18.46 6.61
CA ALA A 156 4.36 17.62 5.64
C ALA A 156 3.66 18.45 4.57
N ILE A 157 3.37 17.84 3.43
CA ILE A 157 2.71 18.49 2.31
C ILE A 157 1.70 17.56 1.63
N ALA A 158 0.60 18.13 1.15
CA ALA A 158 -0.35 17.40 0.32
C ALA A 158 0.34 16.99 -0.99
N THR A 159 0.34 15.69 -1.26
CA THR A 159 1.08 15.07 -2.35
C THR A 159 0.13 14.19 -3.16
N ARG A 160 0.13 14.37 -4.47
CA ARG A 160 -0.52 13.49 -5.43
C ARG A 160 0.38 12.29 -5.70
N LEU A 161 -0.15 11.10 -5.48
CA LEU A 161 0.54 9.82 -5.63
C LEU A 161 -0.15 9.03 -6.72
N THR A 162 0.60 8.65 -7.75
CA THR A 162 0.15 7.74 -8.82
C THR A 162 0.89 6.43 -8.67
N PHE A 163 0.16 5.32 -8.57
CA PHE A 163 0.72 4.00 -8.37
C PHE A 163 -0.12 2.94 -9.08
N LYS A 164 0.42 1.73 -9.18
CA LYS A 164 -0.30 0.55 -9.69
C LYS A 164 0.02 -0.66 -8.82
N VAL A 165 -0.85 -1.68 -8.84
CA VAL A 165 -0.55 -2.97 -8.20
C VAL A 165 0.57 -3.67 -8.98
N THR A 166 1.49 -4.28 -8.25
CA THR A 166 2.64 -5.00 -8.81
C THR A 166 2.78 -6.40 -8.21
N GLY A 167 3.61 -7.22 -8.82
CA GLY A 167 3.83 -8.61 -8.41
C GLY A 167 2.62 -9.52 -8.63
N ILE A 168 1.70 -9.14 -9.52
CA ILE A 168 0.53 -9.95 -9.87
C ILE A 168 1.01 -11.21 -10.60
N PRO A 169 0.71 -12.42 -10.09
CA PRO A 169 0.99 -13.66 -10.81
C PRO A 169 0.36 -13.65 -12.21
N GLY A 170 1.06 -14.25 -13.17
CA GLY A 170 0.58 -14.39 -14.54
C GLY A 170 -0.56 -15.40 -14.69
N GLY A 171 -0.94 -15.69 -15.93
CA GLY A 171 -2.02 -16.64 -16.23
C GLY A 171 -3.40 -16.09 -15.87
N ASP A 172 -4.26 -16.92 -15.30
CA ASP A 172 -5.65 -16.58 -14.95
C ASP A 172 -5.83 -16.10 -13.49
N PHE A 173 -4.73 -15.82 -12.77
CA PHE A 173 -4.74 -15.38 -11.37
C PHE A 173 -5.74 -14.27 -11.09
N LEU A 174 -5.66 -13.18 -11.85
CA LEU A 174 -6.47 -12.00 -11.59
C LEU A 174 -7.96 -12.28 -11.87
N ASP A 175 -8.27 -13.03 -12.93
CA ASP A 175 -9.64 -13.40 -13.27
C ASP A 175 -10.23 -14.36 -12.23
N ASP A 176 -9.42 -15.26 -11.69
CA ASP A 176 -9.82 -16.17 -10.64
C ASP A 176 -10.07 -15.44 -9.31
N LEU A 177 -9.22 -14.47 -8.97
CA LEU A 177 -9.39 -13.63 -7.79
C LEU A 177 -10.61 -12.70 -7.92
N LYS A 178 -10.89 -12.17 -9.13
CA LYS A 178 -12.13 -11.42 -9.42
C LYS A 178 -13.39 -12.25 -9.18
N ARG A 179 -13.34 -13.56 -9.45
CA ARG A 179 -14.45 -14.49 -9.16
C ARG A 179 -14.57 -14.85 -7.68
N ARG A 180 -13.48 -14.71 -6.91
CA ARG A 180 -13.37 -15.12 -5.51
C ARG A 180 -12.80 -14.00 -4.61
N PRO A 181 -13.42 -12.80 -4.58
CA PRO A 181 -12.88 -11.66 -3.83
C PRO A 181 -12.92 -11.88 -2.31
N ASN A 182 -13.68 -12.86 -1.82
CA ASN A 182 -13.70 -13.27 -0.41
C ASN A 182 -12.42 -13.95 0.07
N LEU A 183 -11.50 -14.28 -0.84
CA LEU A 183 -10.16 -14.77 -0.51
C LEU A 183 -9.22 -13.65 -0.07
N LEU A 184 -9.60 -12.38 -0.24
CA LEU A 184 -8.82 -11.23 0.21
C LEU A 184 -9.12 -10.88 1.66
N THR A 185 -8.13 -10.27 2.32
CA THR A 185 -8.33 -9.64 3.62
C THR A 185 -9.38 -8.53 3.54
N ARG A 186 -10.07 -8.30 4.67
CA ARG A 186 -11.06 -7.22 4.75
C ARG A 186 -10.37 -5.87 4.50
N GLY A 187 -10.95 -5.08 3.61
CA GLY A 187 -10.45 -3.74 3.29
C GLY A 187 -9.32 -3.73 2.25
N ALA A 188 -8.93 -4.89 1.71
CA ALA A 188 -8.04 -4.98 0.57
C ALA A 188 -8.65 -4.28 -0.66
N MET A 189 -7.75 -3.77 -1.52
CA MET A 189 -8.12 -3.25 -2.83
C MET A 189 -8.84 -4.33 -3.66
N ARG A 190 -9.85 -3.91 -4.42
CA ARG A 190 -10.64 -4.82 -5.25
C ARG A 190 -9.81 -5.31 -6.45
N PRO A 191 -9.90 -6.60 -6.82
CA PRO A 191 -9.20 -7.15 -7.98
C PRO A 191 -9.50 -6.44 -9.31
N SER A 192 -10.64 -5.77 -9.42
CA SER A 192 -11.01 -4.97 -10.59
C SER A 192 -10.13 -3.73 -10.81
N ASP A 193 -9.27 -3.39 -9.86
CA ASP A 193 -8.44 -2.19 -9.90
C ASP A 193 -6.93 -2.50 -10.03
N TYR A 194 -6.55 -3.78 -10.06
CA TYR A 194 -5.12 -4.16 -10.03
C TYR A 194 -4.38 -3.86 -11.34
N ASP A 195 -5.11 -3.77 -12.45
CA ASP A 195 -4.59 -3.42 -13.78
C ASP A 195 -4.64 -1.91 -14.06
N LYS A 196 -5.03 -1.09 -13.08
CA LYS A 196 -5.21 0.35 -13.25
C LYS A 196 -4.10 1.16 -12.58
N GLU A 197 -3.82 2.31 -13.17
CA GLU A 197 -3.11 3.38 -12.50
C GLU A 197 -4.08 4.13 -11.59
N ILE A 198 -3.72 4.25 -10.32
CA ILE A 198 -4.55 4.88 -9.29
C ILE A 198 -3.84 6.14 -8.83
N THR A 199 -4.57 7.25 -8.83
CA THR A 199 -4.08 8.53 -8.33
C THR A 199 -4.84 8.92 -7.06
N LEU A 200 -4.11 9.13 -5.97
CA LEU A 200 -4.65 9.60 -4.69
C LEU A 200 -3.91 10.85 -4.22
N VAL A 201 -4.50 11.57 -3.26
CA VAL A 201 -3.82 12.66 -2.56
C VAL A 201 -3.65 12.23 -1.10
N ALA A 202 -2.41 12.29 -0.62
CA ALA A 202 -2.04 11.99 0.76
C ALA A 202 -1.18 13.12 1.32
N THR A 203 -1.23 13.34 2.63
CA THR A 203 -0.29 14.22 3.31
C THR A 203 0.99 13.45 3.59
N LEU A 204 2.12 13.82 2.98
CA LEU A 204 3.38 13.12 3.17
C LEU A 204 4.40 13.99 3.89
N PRO A 205 5.26 13.42 4.76
CA PRO A 205 6.33 14.19 5.35
C PRO A 205 7.35 14.60 4.28
N LEU A 206 7.88 15.80 4.40
CA LEU A 206 8.96 16.27 3.52
C LEU A 206 10.25 15.46 3.70
N LYS A 207 10.42 14.78 4.83
CA LYS A 207 11.56 13.92 5.13
C LYS A 207 11.10 12.48 5.34
N PRO A 208 11.66 11.48 4.63
CA PRO A 208 11.30 10.06 4.81
C PRO A 208 11.51 9.54 6.23
N SER A 209 12.49 10.08 6.96
CA SER A 209 12.74 9.73 8.37
C SER A 209 11.66 10.18 9.34
N SER A 210 10.68 10.97 8.88
CA SER A 210 9.58 11.48 9.70
C SER A 210 8.34 10.58 9.71
N PHE A 211 8.39 9.39 9.10
CA PHE A 211 7.36 8.38 9.34
C PHE A 211 7.50 7.79 10.74
N ILE A 212 6.36 7.53 11.39
CA ILE A 212 6.35 6.68 12.58
C ILE A 212 6.66 5.25 12.11
N PRO A 213 7.69 4.58 12.66
CA PRO A 213 7.94 3.19 12.33
C PRO A 213 6.67 2.39 12.61
N PRO A 214 6.30 1.41 11.77
CA PRO A 214 5.27 0.46 12.16
C PRO A 214 5.74 -0.13 13.49
N ILE A 215 5.02 0.17 14.58
CA ILE A 215 5.24 -0.52 15.84
C ILE A 215 4.98 -1.97 15.49
N ILE A 216 6.05 -2.76 15.38
CA ILE A 216 5.94 -4.20 15.29
C ILE A 216 5.09 -4.56 16.50
N GLN A 217 3.80 -4.86 16.26
CA GLN A 217 2.92 -5.33 17.32
C GLN A 217 3.36 -6.76 17.62
N THR A 218 4.50 -6.89 18.29
CA THR A 218 4.80 -8.05 19.13
C THR A 218 3.77 -8.03 20.24
N LYS A 219 2.66 -8.71 20.03
CA LYS A 219 1.82 -9.26 21.09
C LYS A 219 1.61 -10.73 20.82
#